data_AF-I1JW02-F1
#
_entry.id   AF-I1JW02-F1
#
_cell.length_a   1.000
_cell.length_b   1.000
_cell.length_c   1.000
_cell.angle_alpha   90.00
_cell.angle_beta   90.00
_cell.angle_gamma   90.00
#
_symmetry.space_group_name_H-M   'P 1'
#
loop_
_entity.id
_entity.type
_entity.pdbx_description
1 polymer ?
#
loop_
_entity_poly.entity_id
_entity_poly.type
_entity_poly.pdbx_seq_one_letter_code
_entity_poly.pdbx_strand_id
1 'polypeptide(L)'
;MSMQTYEDLEAKYGTEETPESILLLVQIPDGFAREHIGAKIEYEFARVRVHGERSLGNNRRSRFNVLYQIPEYCDINRIKAKFDGKIVTITIPTIPGKVSKKEAESNPGDEKEGTPTDDDQKKTIVSDQVPKLIVECKEEIDHEASTPSN
;
A
#
# COMPACT_ATOMS: atom_id res chain seq x y z
N MET A 1 -9.75 27.75 8.22
CA MET A 1 -9.45 26.31 8.31
C MET A 1 -8.20 26.04 7.49
N SER A 2 -7.12 25.55 8.11
CA SER A 2 -5.91 25.17 7.37
C SER A 2 -6.18 23.86 6.63
N MET A 3 -6.01 23.84 5.31
CA MET A 3 -6.14 22.60 4.53
C MET A 3 -4.93 21.70 4.81
N GLN A 4 -5.20 20.41 5.07
CA GLN A 4 -4.15 19.40 5.18
C GLN A 4 -3.65 19.04 3.78
N THR A 5 -2.33 18.90 3.64
CA THR A 5 -1.69 18.52 2.37
C THR A 5 -1.12 17.11 2.48
N TYR A 6 -1.28 16.33 1.41
CA TYR A 6 -0.79 14.96 1.32
C TYR A 6 0.37 14.88 0.33
N GLU A 7 1.39 14.14 0.71
CA GLU A 7 2.53 13.77 -0.11
C GLU A 7 2.46 12.27 -0.37
N ASP A 8 2.22 11.91 -1.62
CA ASP A 8 2.09 10.52 -2.05
C ASP A 8 3.47 10.00 -2.45
N LEU A 9 3.96 9.00 -1.73
CA LEU A 9 5.20 8.31 -2.00
C LEU A 9 4.92 7.01 -2.75
N GLU A 10 5.77 6.73 -3.73
CA GLU A 10 5.74 5.46 -4.44
C GLU A 10 6.49 4.40 -3.62
N ALA A 11 5.78 3.33 -3.24
CA ALA A 11 6.38 2.18 -2.59
C ALA A 11 6.71 1.12 -3.64
N LYS A 12 7.97 0.69 -3.69
CA LYS A 12 8.39 -0.38 -4.60
C LYS A 12 7.86 -1.71 -4.10
N TYR A 13 7.46 -2.58 -5.02
CA TYR A 13 7.08 -3.94 -4.68
C TYR A 13 7.49 -4.92 -5.78
N GLY A 14 7.58 -6.19 -5.41
CA GLY A 14 7.79 -7.30 -6.33
C GLY A 14 7.00 -8.53 -5.88
N THR A 15 6.86 -9.50 -6.79
CA THR A 15 6.21 -10.77 -6.49
C THR A 15 7.12 -11.94 -6.83
N GLU A 16 7.16 -12.93 -5.94
CA GLU A 16 7.84 -14.19 -6.15
C GLU A 16 6.82 -15.32 -6.08
N GLU A 17 6.93 -16.31 -6.96
CA GLU A 17 6.06 -17.48 -6.93
C GLU A 17 6.82 -18.68 -6.34
N THR A 18 6.18 -19.34 -5.39
CA THR A 18 6.58 -20.64 -4.86
C THR A 18 5.54 -21.68 -5.29
N PRO A 19 5.86 -22.99 -5.26
CA PRO A 19 4.89 -24.02 -5.65
C PRO A 19 3.56 -23.99 -4.87
N GLU A 20 3.57 -23.44 -3.66
CA GLU A 20 2.41 -23.42 -2.77
C GLU A 20 1.84 -22.01 -2.54
N SER A 21 2.51 -20.93 -2.95
CA SER A 21 2.09 -19.56 -2.65
C SER A 21 2.75 -18.50 -3.55
N ILE A 22 2.09 -17.36 -3.69
CA ILE A 22 2.72 -16.12 -4.17
C ILE A 22 3.19 -15.33 -2.94
N LEU A 23 4.39 -14.77 -3.01
CA LEU A 23 4.92 -13.81 -2.05
C LEU A 23 4.87 -12.43 -2.70
N LEU A 24 4.14 -11.49 -2.12
CA LEU A 24 4.21 -10.07 -2.45
C LEU A 24 5.11 -9.38 -1.43
N LEU A 25 6.20 -8.76 -1.90
CA LEU A 25 7.17 -8.07 -1.08
C LEU A 25 7.06 -6.57 -1.34
N VAL A 26 6.57 -5.81 -0.35
CA VAL A 26 6.43 -4.35 -0.45
C VAL A 26 7.52 -3.68 0.37
N GLN A 27 8.40 -2.92 -0.30
CA GLN A 27 9.42 -2.10 0.34
C GLN A 27 8.78 -0.84 0.90
N ILE A 28 8.91 -0.65 2.20
CA ILE A 28 8.33 0.47 2.92
C ILE A 28 9.21 1.71 2.73
N PRO A 29 8.66 2.84 2.26
CA PRO A 29 9.40 4.10 2.16
C PRO A 29 9.99 4.51 3.51
N ASP A 30 11.10 5.24 3.48
CA ASP A 30 11.78 5.62 4.70
C ASP A 30 10.95 6.54 5.60
N GLY A 31 11.14 6.34 6.92
CA GLY A 31 10.49 7.14 7.97
C GLY A 31 9.08 6.69 8.36
N PHE A 32 8.56 5.61 7.77
CA PHE A 32 7.38 4.91 8.29
C PHE A 32 7.80 3.93 9.38
N ALA A 33 6.98 3.85 10.42
CA ALA A 33 7.14 2.93 11.54
C ALA A 33 6.00 1.90 11.47
N ARG A 34 6.08 0.82 12.26
CA ARG A 34 5.11 -0.29 12.18
C ARG A 34 3.67 0.20 12.38
N GLU A 35 3.46 1.13 13.28
CA GLU A 35 2.16 1.74 13.60
C GLU A 35 1.58 2.60 12.47
N HIS A 36 2.43 3.06 11.54
CA HIS A 36 1.99 3.85 10.39
C HIS A 36 1.51 3.00 9.22
N ILE A 37 1.63 1.67 9.29
CA ILE A 37 1.48 0.75 8.16
C ILE A 37 0.28 -0.18 8.40
N GLY A 38 -0.55 -0.32 7.38
CA GLY A 38 -1.67 -1.26 7.37
C GLY A 38 -1.63 -2.17 6.14
N ALA A 39 -1.99 -3.43 6.34
CA ALA A 39 -2.27 -4.38 5.26
C ALA A 39 -3.70 -4.90 5.42
N LYS A 40 -4.51 -4.81 4.36
CA LYS A 40 -5.89 -5.31 4.38
C LYS A 40 -6.22 -6.05 3.08
N ILE A 41 -7.22 -6.91 3.17
CA ILE A 41 -7.77 -7.65 2.04
C ILE A 41 -9.09 -6.97 1.66
N GLU A 42 -9.23 -6.62 0.39
CA GLU A 42 -10.47 -6.09 -0.17
C GLU A 42 -11.16 -7.23 -0.94
N TYR A 43 -11.96 -8.03 -0.23
CA TYR A 43 -12.55 -9.28 -0.72
C TYR A 43 -13.42 -9.08 -1.97
N GLU A 44 -14.21 -8.01 -2.02
CA GLU A 44 -15.09 -7.68 -3.16
C GLU A 44 -14.30 -7.50 -4.47
N PHE A 45 -13.05 -7.04 -4.37
CA PHE A 45 -12.17 -6.79 -5.51
C PHE A 45 -11.10 -7.86 -5.67
N ALA A 46 -11.06 -8.87 -4.79
CA ALA A 46 -10.00 -9.87 -4.71
C ALA A 46 -8.59 -9.25 -4.78
N ARG A 47 -8.30 -8.25 -3.92
CA ARG A 47 -6.97 -7.61 -3.88
C ARG A 47 -6.45 -7.37 -2.47
N VAL A 48 -5.12 -7.35 -2.34
CA VAL A 48 -4.43 -6.91 -1.12
C VAL A 48 -4.07 -5.44 -1.26
N ARG A 49 -4.31 -4.67 -0.20
CA ARG A 49 -3.87 -3.29 -0.07
C ARG A 49 -2.87 -3.16 1.07
N VAL A 50 -1.62 -2.80 0.75
CA VAL A 50 -0.61 -2.39 1.72
C VAL A 50 -0.47 -0.88 1.64
N HIS A 51 -0.70 -0.18 2.73
CA HIS A 51 -0.70 1.27 2.78
C HIS A 51 0.01 1.75 4.04
N GLY A 52 0.40 3.01 4.03
CA GLY A 52 0.83 3.67 5.24
C GLY A 52 0.61 5.15 5.17
N GLU A 53 0.47 5.78 6.33
CA GLU A 53 0.29 7.21 6.47
C GLU A 53 0.98 7.72 7.74
N ARG A 54 1.74 8.81 7.63
CA ARG A 54 2.42 9.44 8.75
C ARG A 54 2.33 10.96 8.67
N SER A 55 2.36 11.61 9.83
CA SER A 55 2.43 13.07 9.92
C SER A 55 3.86 13.55 9.69
N LEU A 56 4.04 14.62 8.91
CA LEU A 56 5.33 15.29 8.71
C LEU A 56 5.46 16.59 9.52
N GLY A 57 4.42 16.95 10.27
CA GLY A 57 4.27 18.28 10.88
C GLY A 57 3.71 19.31 9.90
N ASN A 58 3.42 20.51 10.38
CA ASN A 58 2.93 21.64 9.55
C ASN A 58 1.71 21.32 8.67
N ASN A 59 0.74 20.55 9.20
CA ASN A 59 -0.44 20.09 8.44
C ASN A 59 -0.12 19.29 7.17
N ARG A 60 1.06 18.65 7.11
CA ARG A 60 1.46 17.76 6.03
C ARG A 60 1.40 16.30 6.50
N ARG A 61 0.94 15.42 5.62
CA ARG A 61 1.01 13.97 5.80
C ARG A 61 1.71 13.36 4.60
N SER A 62 2.48 12.30 4.84
CA SER A 62 3.02 11.46 3.80
C SER A 62 2.32 10.12 3.83
N ARG A 63 1.99 9.57 2.66
CA ARG A 63 1.35 8.27 2.53
C ARG A 63 1.89 7.49 1.36
N PHE A 64 1.71 6.19 1.38
CA PHE A 64 1.93 5.32 0.23
C PHE A 64 0.78 4.32 0.13
N ASN A 65 0.55 3.78 -1.06
CA ASN A 65 -0.53 2.83 -1.29
C ASN A 65 -0.19 1.85 -2.42
N VAL A 66 -0.06 0.57 -2.07
CA VAL A 66 0.16 -0.53 -3.01
C VAL A 66 -1.08 -1.40 -3.06
N LEU A 67 -1.55 -1.67 -4.28
CA LEU A 67 -2.67 -2.55 -4.56
C LEU A 67 -2.17 -3.71 -5.42
N TYR A 68 -2.43 -4.93 -4.96
CA TYR A 68 -2.09 -6.15 -5.68
C TYR A 68 -3.31 -7.02 -5.89
N GLN A 69 -3.64 -7.29 -7.16
CA GLN A 69 -4.74 -8.18 -7.52
C GLN A 69 -4.37 -9.62 -7.22
N ILE A 70 -5.19 -10.31 -6.43
CA ILE A 70 -4.99 -11.71 -6.07
C ILE A 70 -5.50 -12.58 -7.21
N PRO A 71 -4.67 -13.48 -7.78
CA PRO A 71 -5.13 -14.40 -8.80
C PRO A 71 -6.18 -15.41 -8.29
N GLU A 72 -7.10 -15.84 -9.14
CA GLU A 72 -8.20 -16.76 -8.78
C GLU A 72 -7.76 -18.18 -8.37
N TYR A 73 -6.50 -18.53 -8.67
CA TYR A 73 -5.88 -19.78 -8.23
C TYR A 73 -5.32 -19.68 -6.81
N CYS A 74 -5.42 -18.52 -6.15
CA CYS A 74 -4.99 -18.29 -4.79
C CYS A 74 -6.15 -18.30 -3.78
N ASP A 75 -5.85 -18.75 -2.57
CA ASP A 75 -6.77 -18.77 -1.43
C ASP A 75 -6.67 -17.47 -0.64
N ILE A 76 -7.55 -16.52 -0.97
CA ILE A 76 -7.66 -15.22 -0.31
C ILE A 76 -7.92 -15.31 1.19
N ASN A 77 -8.52 -16.41 1.67
CA ASN A 77 -8.89 -16.55 3.08
C ASN A 77 -7.70 -16.96 3.95
N ARG A 78 -6.58 -17.37 3.35
CA ARG A 78 -5.40 -17.87 4.05
C ARG A 78 -4.17 -16.96 3.90
N ILE A 79 -4.38 -15.75 3.39
CA ILE A 79 -3.32 -14.75 3.25
C ILE A 79 -2.74 -14.41 4.63
N LYS A 80 -1.42 -14.32 4.71
CA LYS A 80 -0.68 -13.91 5.91
C LYS A 80 0.22 -12.73 5.58
N ALA A 81 0.38 -11.82 6.53
CA ALA A 81 1.27 -10.68 6.41
C ALA A 81 2.34 -10.73 7.51
N LYS A 82 3.57 -10.35 7.17
CA LYS A 82 4.67 -10.15 8.12
C LYS A 82 5.37 -8.84 7.80
N PHE A 83 5.78 -8.10 8.84
CA PHE A 83 6.57 -6.88 8.70
C PHE A 83 7.86 -6.99 9.51
N ASP A 84 9.00 -6.85 8.83
CA ASP A 84 10.35 -6.96 9.44
C ASP A 84 10.99 -5.60 9.76
N GLY A 85 10.31 -4.48 9.48
CA GLY A 85 10.82 -3.13 9.69
C GLY A 85 11.09 -2.37 8.39
N LYS A 86 11.36 -3.07 7.28
CA LYS A 86 11.59 -2.46 5.97
C LYS A 86 10.72 -3.05 4.87
N ILE A 87 10.31 -4.31 5.01
CA ILE A 87 9.52 -5.02 4.01
C ILE A 87 8.28 -5.59 4.67
N VAL A 88 7.13 -5.35 4.04
CA VAL A 88 5.91 -6.13 4.30
C VAL A 88 5.89 -7.30 3.32
N THR A 89 5.97 -8.51 3.84
CA THR A 89 5.80 -9.75 3.08
C THR A 89 4.37 -10.23 3.24
N ILE A 90 3.65 -10.33 2.14
CA ILE A 90 2.32 -10.93 2.07
C ILE A 90 2.47 -12.30 1.41
N THR A 91 2.19 -13.36 2.16
CA THR A 91 2.12 -14.73 1.65
C THR A 91 0.67 -15.04 1.25
N ILE A 92 0.47 -15.34 -0.02
CA ILE A 92 -0.83 -15.63 -0.62
C ILE A 92 -0.82 -17.09 -1.08
N PRO A 93 -1.38 -18.02 -0.29
CA PRO A 93 -1.37 -19.45 -0.63
C PRO A 93 -2.12 -19.72 -1.93
N THR A 94 -1.65 -20.70 -2.68
CA THR A 94 -2.36 -21.26 -3.83
C THR A 94 -3.41 -22.27 -3.38
N ILE A 95 -4.46 -22.44 -4.18
CA ILE A 95 -5.50 -23.46 -3.96
C ILE A 95 -5.00 -24.78 -4.56
N PRO A 96 -4.89 -25.87 -3.77
CA PRO A 96 -4.51 -27.18 -4.28
C PRO A 96 -5.39 -27.60 -5.47
N GLY A 97 -4.76 -28.08 -6.55
CA GLY A 97 -5.44 -28.50 -7.77
C GLY A 97 -5.77 -27.40 -8.79
N LYS A 98 -5.65 -26.10 -8.43
CA LYS A 98 -5.77 -25.01 -9.41
C LYS A 98 -4.43 -24.62 -10.05
N VAL A 99 -3.31 -24.93 -9.40
CA VAL A 99 -1.96 -24.77 -9.98
C VAL A 99 -1.65 -25.95 -10.90
N SER A 100 -2.34 -26.03 -12.03
CA SER A 100 -2.06 -27.04 -13.05
C SER A 100 -0.70 -26.77 -13.70
N LYS A 101 0.36 -27.33 -13.10
CA LYS A 101 1.62 -27.73 -13.73
C LYS A 101 2.15 -26.78 -14.81
N LYS A 102 2.32 -25.50 -14.50
CA LYS A 102 3.21 -24.66 -15.31
C LYS A 102 4.64 -25.01 -14.89
N GLU A 103 5.11 -26.16 -15.39
CA GLU A 103 6.51 -26.58 -15.33
C GLU A 103 7.39 -25.43 -15.83
N ALA A 104 8.15 -24.87 -14.90
CA ALA A 104 9.55 -24.48 -15.07
C ALA A 104 9.97 -23.93 -16.45
N GLU A 105 9.57 -22.71 -16.78
CA GLU A 105 10.28 -21.95 -17.81
C GLU A 105 10.31 -20.46 -17.46
N SER A 106 11.09 -20.11 -16.43
CA SER A 106 11.53 -18.73 -16.23
C SER A 106 12.85 -18.68 -15.45
N ASN A 107 13.90 -18.28 -16.18
CA ASN A 107 15.04 -17.47 -15.73
C ASN A 107 16.13 -18.14 -14.88
N PRO A 108 17.43 -17.80 -15.10
CA PRO A 108 17.88 -16.40 -15.02
C PRO A 108 18.98 -15.94 -16.00
N GLY A 109 19.11 -14.62 -16.12
CA GLY A 109 20.42 -13.98 -16.24
C GLY A 109 20.68 -13.32 -17.58
N ASP A 110 20.27 -12.06 -17.71
CA ASP A 110 21.13 -11.08 -18.36
C ASP A 110 21.07 -9.78 -17.56
N GLU A 111 21.96 -9.72 -16.57
CA GLU A 111 22.45 -8.49 -15.98
C GLU A 111 23.18 -7.68 -17.06
N LYS A 112 22.62 -6.53 -17.44
CA LYS A 112 23.40 -5.35 -17.86
C LYS A 112 22.74 -4.13 -17.25
N GLU A 113 23.28 -3.67 -16.12
CA GLU A 113 24.32 -2.65 -16.05
C GLU A 113 23.80 -1.30 -16.54
N GLY A 114 23.66 -0.39 -15.58
CA GLY A 114 23.00 0.88 -15.76
C GLY A 114 23.74 1.83 -16.70
N THR A 115 22.97 2.73 -17.27
CA THR A 115 23.48 4.06 -17.61
C THR A 115 22.39 5.05 -17.20
N PRO A 116 22.64 5.92 -16.21
CA PRO A 116 21.73 7.00 -15.86
C PRO A 116 21.91 8.10 -16.90
N THR A 117 20.97 8.23 -17.84
CA THR A 117 20.88 9.41 -18.70
C THR A 117 20.01 10.44 -17.99
N ASP A 118 20.68 11.38 -17.34
CA ASP A 118 20.17 12.67 -16.91
C ASP A 118 19.79 13.47 -18.16
N ASP A 119 18.50 13.70 -18.40
CA ASP A 119 18.07 14.76 -19.31
C ASP A 119 16.74 15.35 -18.83
N ASP A 120 16.89 16.56 -18.31
CA ASP A 120 15.88 17.46 -17.76
C ASP A 120 14.90 17.88 -18.86
N GLN A 121 13.68 17.30 -18.87
CA GLN A 121 12.55 17.89 -19.62
C GLN A 121 11.27 17.92 -18.79
N LYS A 122 11.17 19.00 -18.02
CA LYS A 122 9.94 19.61 -17.53
C LYS A 122 8.91 19.77 -18.68
N LYS A 123 7.89 18.92 -18.74
CA LYS A 123 6.63 19.23 -19.44
C LYS A 123 5.41 18.90 -18.57
N THR A 124 4.91 19.96 -17.97
CA THR A 124 3.60 20.13 -17.37
C THR A 124 2.51 19.49 -18.24
N ILE A 125 1.79 18.51 -17.69
CA ILE A 125 0.45 18.17 -18.16
C ILE A 125 -0.45 18.17 -16.94
N VAL A 126 -1.26 19.22 -16.89
CA VAL A 126 -2.39 19.38 -16.00
C VAL A 126 -3.40 18.29 -16.38
N SER A 127 -3.68 17.34 -15.49
CA SER A 127 -4.89 16.53 -15.59
C SER A 127 -5.68 16.69 -14.30
N ASP A 128 -6.61 17.60 -14.43
CA ASP A 128 -7.69 17.98 -13.54
C ASP A 128 -8.64 16.80 -13.40
N GLN A 129 -8.62 16.08 -12.27
CA GLN A 129 -9.75 15.29 -11.78
C GLN A 129 -9.74 15.29 -10.26
N VAL A 130 -10.52 16.18 -9.67
CA VAL A 130 -10.87 16.19 -8.24
C VAL A 130 -12.07 15.27 -8.03
N PRO A 131 -11.96 14.12 -7.34
CA PRO A 131 -13.12 13.42 -6.82
C PRO A 131 -13.53 14.12 -5.52
N LYS A 132 -14.62 14.88 -5.61
CA LYS A 132 -15.32 15.50 -4.49
C LYS A 132 -15.97 14.39 -3.65
N LEU A 133 -15.31 13.90 -2.60
CA LEU A 133 -15.98 13.10 -1.57
C LEU A 133 -15.97 13.89 -0.26
N ILE A 134 -17.06 14.65 -0.10
CA ILE A 134 -17.45 15.30 1.15
C ILE A 134 -17.93 14.19 2.07
N VAL A 135 -17.22 13.93 3.16
CA VAL A 135 -17.76 13.20 4.31
C VAL A 135 -17.95 14.23 5.40
N GLU A 136 -19.18 14.70 5.55
CA GLU A 136 -19.62 15.53 6.69
C GLU A 136 -19.63 14.65 7.94
N CYS A 137 -18.50 14.61 8.66
CA CYS A 137 -18.54 14.22 10.07
C CYS A 137 -19.12 15.41 10.84
N LYS A 138 -20.43 15.32 11.12
CA LYS A 138 -21.16 16.33 11.87
C LYS A 138 -20.66 16.32 13.30
N GLU A 139 -19.87 17.34 13.64
CA GLU A 139 -19.47 17.71 14.99
C GLU A 139 -20.74 18.13 15.73
N GLU A 140 -21.22 17.29 16.65
CA GLU A 140 -22.30 17.66 17.56
C GLU A 140 -21.68 18.25 18.83
N ILE A 141 -22.10 19.49 19.08
CA ILE A 141 -21.44 20.52 19.85
C ILE A 141 -21.95 20.49 21.29
N ASP A 142 -21.01 20.65 22.21
CA ASP A 142 -21.08 21.20 23.57
C ASP A 142 -22.35 20.97 24.42
N HIS A 143 -22.17 20.28 25.54
CA HIS A 143 -22.82 20.64 26.80
C HIS A 143 -21.76 20.76 27.90
N GLU A 144 -21.16 21.94 27.96
CA GLU A 144 -20.54 22.49 29.16
C GLU A 144 -21.66 22.83 30.15
N ALA A 145 -21.82 22.03 31.21
CA ALA A 145 -22.69 22.42 32.32
C ALA A 145 -22.20 21.85 33.65
N SER A 146 -22.13 22.77 34.61
CA SER A 146 -22.24 22.56 36.06
C SER A 146 -20.98 22.21 36.84
N THR A 147 -20.24 23.29 37.11
CA THR A 147 -19.86 23.81 38.45
C THR A 147 -19.07 22.93 39.43
N PRO A 148 -17.90 23.41 39.90
CA PRO A 148 -17.15 22.80 41.00
C PRO A 148 -17.86 22.99 42.35
N SER A 149 -17.97 21.91 43.13
CA SER A 149 -18.32 22.00 44.56
C SER A 149 -17.07 22.30 45.39
N ASN A 150 -17.25 23.25 46.29
CA ASN A 150 -16.33 23.76 47.32
C ASN A 150 -15.89 22.66 48.28
#